data_AF-A0A662TPU5-F1
#
_entry.id   AF-A0A662TPU5-F1
#
_cell.length_a   1.000
_cell.length_b   1.000
_cell.length_c   1.000
_cell.angle_alpha   90.00
_cell.angle_beta   90.00
_cell.angle_gamma   90.00
#
_symmetry.space_group_name_H-M   'P 1'
#
loop_
_entity.id
_entity.type
_entity.pdbx_description
1 polymer ?
#
loop_
_entity_poly.entity_id
_entity_poly.type
_entity_poly.pdbx_seq_one_letter_code
_entity_poly.pdbx_strand_id
1 'polypeptide(L)'
;MPIFVMVTRDDEILHFDKVSTIFFRENYLELLDLIRNKYDKDYKVIRKLMNTYGPVDPQVLLDELLGLLGFISNMDESLPRAYFFAVLPRNFIDVISLILGGASKMEIPLKDKVYKLIGGFKDPVLLEGDKIVRLLTEGEELVIGETKIKVFSRSCYEALSSPLKSLVLASLLGIRLGGSITLTEDLRLYLILGRVRFGTHGR
;
A
#
# COMPACT_ATOMS: atom_id res chain seq x y z
N MET A 1 -6.59 3.90 0.96
CA MET A 1 -7.25 2.66 1.42
C MET A 1 -6.44 1.45 0.93
N PRO A 2 -6.72 0.20 1.33
CA PRO A 2 -6.09 -0.96 0.72
C PRO A 2 -6.22 -0.92 -0.81
N ILE A 3 -5.16 -1.34 -1.49
CA ILE A 3 -5.10 -1.39 -2.95
C ILE A 3 -5.28 -2.84 -3.39
N PHE A 4 -6.15 -3.06 -4.34
CA PHE A 4 -6.37 -4.33 -5.01
C PHE A 4 -6.04 -4.21 -6.48
N VAL A 5 -5.66 -5.32 -7.10
CA VAL A 5 -5.40 -5.44 -8.53
C VAL A 5 -6.44 -6.32 -9.18
N MET A 6 -6.85 -5.93 -10.38
CA MET A 6 -7.76 -6.66 -11.24
C MET A 6 -7.09 -6.91 -12.59
N VAL A 7 -7.29 -8.11 -13.11
CA VAL A 7 -7.08 -8.43 -14.52
C VAL A 7 -8.45 -8.46 -15.17
N THR A 8 -8.70 -7.58 -16.13
CA THR A 8 -10.02 -7.43 -16.76
C THR A 8 -9.97 -7.60 -18.27
N ARG A 9 -11.04 -8.17 -18.84
CA ARG A 9 -11.25 -8.28 -20.29
C ARG A 9 -12.75 -8.16 -20.56
N ASP A 10 -13.16 -7.23 -21.41
CA ASP A 10 -14.57 -7.03 -21.80
C ASP A 10 -15.53 -7.00 -20.59
N ASP A 11 -15.19 -6.19 -19.58
CA ASP A 11 -15.90 -6.04 -18.29
C ASP A 11 -15.92 -7.27 -17.37
N GLU A 12 -15.29 -8.38 -17.77
CA GLU A 12 -15.08 -9.57 -16.93
C GLU A 12 -13.85 -9.41 -16.05
N ILE A 13 -13.97 -9.74 -14.75
CA ILE A 13 -12.84 -9.83 -13.82
C ILE A 13 -12.27 -11.24 -13.88
N LEU A 14 -11.15 -11.39 -14.57
CA LEU A 14 -10.45 -12.67 -14.77
C LEU A 14 -9.59 -13.05 -13.56
N HIS A 15 -9.04 -12.04 -12.88
CA HIS A 15 -8.29 -12.22 -11.65
C HIS A 15 -8.44 -10.99 -10.76
N PHE A 16 -8.41 -11.23 -9.46
CA PHE A 16 -8.51 -10.21 -8.44
C PHE A 16 -7.63 -10.59 -7.25
N ASP A 17 -6.79 -9.68 -6.76
CA ASP A 17 -5.98 -9.94 -5.58
C ASP A 17 -5.60 -8.65 -4.83
N LYS A 18 -5.08 -8.83 -3.62
CA LYS A 18 -4.60 -7.77 -2.74
C LYS A 18 -3.18 -7.35 -3.13
N VAL A 19 -2.97 -6.04 -3.26
CA VAL A 19 -1.66 -5.43 -3.52
C VAL A 19 -1.05 -4.92 -2.22
N SER A 20 -1.76 -4.05 -1.50
CA SER A 20 -1.25 -3.45 -0.26
C SER A 20 -2.36 -3.11 0.71
N THR A 21 -2.14 -3.38 1.99
CA THR A 21 -3.03 -2.99 3.10
C THR A 21 -2.45 -1.91 3.99
N ILE A 22 -1.13 -1.70 3.90
CA ILE A 22 -0.37 -0.82 4.81
C ILE A 22 -0.05 0.49 4.12
N PHE A 23 0.46 0.42 2.89
CA PHE A 23 0.84 1.58 2.10
C PHE A 23 -0.24 1.91 1.08
N PHE A 24 -0.50 3.20 0.92
CA PHE A 24 -1.50 3.74 0.02
C PHE A 24 -0.85 4.30 -1.24
N ARG A 25 -1.68 4.57 -2.25
CA ARG A 25 -1.30 5.08 -3.57
C ARG A 25 -0.32 6.24 -3.50
N GLU A 26 -0.55 7.17 -2.59
CA GLU A 26 0.31 8.35 -2.37
C GLU A 26 1.73 7.95 -1.98
N ASN A 27 1.90 6.87 -1.20
CA ASN A 27 3.23 6.40 -0.81
C ASN A 27 4.00 5.84 -2.02
N TYR A 28 3.33 5.14 -2.94
CA TYR A 28 3.97 4.68 -4.17
C TYR A 28 4.38 5.86 -5.05
N LEU A 29 3.49 6.82 -5.26
CA LEU A 29 3.77 8.01 -6.07
C LEU A 29 4.93 8.83 -5.48
N GLU A 30 4.95 9.00 -4.16
CA GLU A 30 6.01 9.67 -3.44
C GLU A 30 7.37 9.00 -3.64
N LEU A 31 7.43 7.67 -3.54
CA LEU A 31 8.66 6.95 -3.82
C LEU A 31 9.07 7.11 -5.29
N LEU A 32 8.14 6.99 -6.24
CA LEU A 32 8.44 7.18 -7.66
C LEU A 32 8.97 8.60 -7.95
N ASP A 33 8.44 9.62 -7.28
CA ASP A 33 8.93 10.99 -7.37
C ASP A 33 10.34 11.13 -6.79
N LEU A 34 10.60 10.53 -5.63
CA LEU A 34 11.93 10.49 -5.04
C LEU A 34 12.92 9.80 -5.99
N ILE A 35 12.55 8.65 -6.55
CA ILE A 35 13.40 7.88 -7.44
C ILE A 35 13.72 8.69 -8.70
N ARG A 36 12.70 9.30 -9.33
CA ARG A 36 12.89 10.16 -10.50
C ARG A 36 13.79 11.35 -10.18
N ASN A 37 13.53 12.05 -9.10
CA ASN A 37 14.24 13.30 -8.79
C ASN A 37 15.69 13.05 -8.35
N LYS A 38 15.97 11.94 -7.66
CA LYS A 38 17.31 11.65 -7.11
C LYS A 38 18.17 10.76 -8.02
N TYR A 39 17.55 9.90 -8.84
CA TYR A 39 18.26 8.88 -9.63
C TYR A 39 17.93 8.91 -11.13
N ASP A 40 17.13 9.88 -11.59
CA ASP A 40 16.74 10.05 -13.00
C ASP A 40 16.13 8.78 -13.62
N LYS A 41 15.38 8.03 -12.82
CA LYS A 41 14.63 6.84 -13.25
C LYS A 41 13.14 7.08 -13.15
N ASP A 42 12.43 6.86 -14.25
CA ASP A 42 10.99 7.07 -14.33
C ASP A 42 10.25 5.78 -14.69
N TYR A 43 9.15 5.53 -13.98
CA TYR A 43 8.29 4.36 -14.15
C TYR A 43 6.89 4.88 -14.49
N LYS A 44 6.70 5.20 -15.77
CA LYS A 44 5.55 5.96 -16.27
C LYS A 44 4.27 5.16 -16.21
N VAL A 45 4.34 3.86 -16.52
CA VAL A 45 3.17 2.97 -16.51
C VAL A 45 2.74 2.66 -15.08
N ILE A 46 3.69 2.41 -14.16
CA ILE A 46 3.36 2.25 -12.74
C ILE A 46 2.71 3.54 -12.21
N ARG A 47 3.29 4.70 -12.52
CA ARG A 47 2.72 6.01 -12.14
C ARG A 47 1.33 6.22 -12.72
N LYS A 48 1.12 5.91 -14.01
CA LYS A 48 -0.20 5.99 -14.65
C LYS A 48 -1.20 5.07 -13.95
N LEU A 49 -0.82 3.83 -13.67
CA LEU A 49 -1.65 2.85 -12.98
C LEU A 49 -2.07 3.37 -11.60
N MET A 50 -1.13 3.92 -10.83
CA MET A 50 -1.43 4.51 -9.53
C MET A 50 -2.29 5.78 -9.63
N ASN A 51 -2.18 6.59 -10.68
CA ASN A 51 -2.97 7.81 -10.81
C ASN A 51 -4.38 7.61 -11.35
N THR A 52 -4.55 6.66 -12.27
CA THR A 52 -5.80 6.45 -13.03
C THR A 52 -6.56 5.21 -12.61
N TYR A 53 -5.92 4.33 -11.83
CA TYR A 53 -6.38 2.98 -11.54
C TYR A 53 -6.55 2.09 -12.79
N GLY A 54 -5.89 2.43 -13.90
CA GLY A 54 -5.86 1.66 -15.15
C GLY A 54 -6.86 2.16 -16.21
N PRO A 55 -7.07 1.39 -17.29
CA PRO A 55 -6.36 0.18 -17.66
C PRO A 55 -4.94 0.46 -18.17
N VAL A 56 -4.02 -0.47 -17.90
CA VAL A 56 -2.66 -0.47 -18.48
C VAL A 56 -2.33 -1.82 -19.13
N ASP A 57 -1.43 -1.75 -20.11
CA ASP A 57 -0.89 -2.93 -20.79
C ASP A 57 -0.08 -3.79 -19.79
N PRO A 58 -0.35 -5.09 -19.70
CA PRO A 58 0.29 -5.96 -18.72
C PRO A 58 1.78 -6.22 -19.04
N GLN A 59 2.19 -6.24 -20.31
CA GLN A 59 3.59 -6.46 -20.68
C GLN A 59 4.45 -5.24 -20.33
N VAL A 60 3.99 -4.04 -20.68
CA VAL A 60 4.73 -2.81 -20.34
C VAL A 60 4.79 -2.60 -18.83
N LEU A 61 3.71 -2.91 -18.11
CA LEU A 61 3.71 -2.86 -16.64
C LEU A 61 4.70 -3.87 -16.03
N LEU A 62 4.75 -5.10 -16.55
CA LEU A 62 5.68 -6.13 -16.06
C LEU A 62 7.14 -5.66 -16.16
N ASP A 63 7.52 -5.09 -17.30
CA ASP A 63 8.89 -4.63 -17.53
C ASP A 63 9.28 -3.51 -16.54
N GLU A 64 8.39 -2.53 -16.32
CA GLU A 64 8.63 -1.48 -15.32
C GLU A 64 8.68 -2.03 -13.89
N LEU A 65 7.81 -2.99 -13.53
CA LEU A 65 7.77 -3.58 -12.19
C LEU A 65 9.05 -4.36 -11.87
N LEU A 66 9.57 -5.14 -12.83
CA LEU A 66 10.84 -5.84 -12.67
C LEU A 66 12.00 -4.86 -12.56
N GLY A 67 11.99 -3.80 -13.37
CA GLY A 67 12.96 -2.72 -13.29
C GLY A 67 12.95 -1.99 -11.93
N LEU A 68 11.76 -1.72 -11.38
CA LEU A 68 11.59 -1.10 -10.06
C LEU A 68 12.03 -2.03 -8.93
N LEU A 69 11.62 -3.30 -8.98
CA LEU A 69 11.98 -4.29 -7.96
C LEU A 69 13.49 -4.51 -7.90
N GLY A 70 14.15 -4.64 -9.06
CA GLY A 70 15.61 -4.75 -9.14
C GLY A 70 16.31 -3.49 -8.64
N PHE A 71 15.77 -2.31 -8.96
CA PHE A 71 16.32 -1.05 -8.46
C PHE A 71 16.22 -0.93 -6.93
N ILE A 72 15.03 -1.17 -6.36
CA ILE A 72 14.81 -1.09 -4.91
C ILE A 72 15.69 -2.12 -4.19
N SER A 73 15.79 -3.35 -4.69
CA SER A 73 16.63 -4.39 -4.09
C SER A 73 18.11 -3.98 -4.05
N ASN A 74 18.61 -3.28 -5.07
CA ASN A 74 20.02 -2.87 -5.13
C ASN A 74 20.32 -1.60 -4.34
N MET A 75 19.31 -0.74 -4.13
CA MET A 75 19.47 0.58 -3.53
C MET A 75 18.85 0.67 -2.13
N ASP A 76 18.44 -0.45 -1.52
CA ASP A 76 17.59 -0.47 -0.33
C ASP A 76 18.17 0.37 0.84
N GLU A 77 19.47 0.25 1.10
CA GLU A 77 20.17 1.03 2.14
C GLU A 77 20.22 2.54 1.85
N SER A 78 20.13 2.93 0.58
CA SER A 78 20.16 4.33 0.13
C SER A 78 18.77 4.96 -0.02
N LEU A 79 17.72 4.13 0.02
CA LEU A 79 16.33 4.54 -0.04
C LEU A 79 15.79 4.84 1.37
N PRO A 80 14.76 5.70 1.49
CA PRO A 80 14.17 5.99 2.79
C PRO A 80 13.53 4.73 3.39
N ARG A 81 13.55 4.65 4.73
CA ARG A 81 12.76 3.65 5.46
C ARG A 81 11.27 3.92 5.26
N ALA A 82 10.49 2.84 5.34
CA ALA A 82 9.05 2.89 5.20
C ALA A 82 8.37 2.84 6.58
N TYR A 83 7.81 3.96 7.02
CA TYR A 83 7.17 4.11 8.32
C TYR A 83 5.68 3.77 8.27
N PHE A 84 5.20 3.08 9.30
CA PHE A 84 3.80 2.71 9.47
C PHE A 84 3.42 2.60 10.95
N PHE A 85 2.13 2.68 11.24
CA PHE A 85 1.61 2.74 12.61
C PHE A 85 0.69 1.55 12.87
N ALA A 86 0.80 0.94 14.04
CA ALA A 86 -0.18 -0.05 14.49
C ALA A 86 -0.79 0.37 15.82
N VAL A 87 -2.11 0.23 15.93
CA VAL A 87 -2.81 0.36 17.21
C VAL A 87 -2.40 -0.82 18.08
N LEU A 88 -1.87 -0.53 19.27
CA LEU A 88 -1.55 -1.55 20.24
C LEU A 88 -2.86 -2.07 20.85
N PRO A 89 -3.10 -3.39 20.77
CA PRO A 89 -4.33 -3.99 21.25
C PRO A 89 -4.48 -3.78 22.75
N ARG A 90 -5.68 -3.44 23.22
CA ARG A 90 -6.00 -3.47 24.66
C ARG A 90 -6.29 -4.91 25.10
N ASN A 91 -6.79 -5.74 24.20
CA ASN A 91 -7.10 -7.16 24.42
C ASN A 91 -6.81 -8.03 23.17
N PHE A 92 -6.88 -9.36 23.30
CA PHE A 92 -6.50 -10.29 22.22
C PHE A 92 -7.36 -10.18 20.94
N ILE A 93 -8.57 -9.61 21.02
CA ILE A 93 -9.46 -9.39 19.87
C ILE A 93 -9.00 -8.18 19.04
N ASP A 94 -8.36 -7.19 19.67
CA ASP A 94 -7.81 -6.00 19.01
C ASP A 94 -6.54 -6.29 18.16
N VAL A 95 -5.99 -7.52 18.24
CA VAL A 95 -4.77 -7.97 17.56
C VAL A 95 -4.91 -7.97 16.03
N ILE A 96 -6.13 -7.88 15.50
CA ILE A 96 -6.41 -7.81 14.05
C ILE A 96 -5.66 -6.65 13.38
N SER A 97 -5.47 -5.50 14.05
CA SER A 97 -4.74 -4.35 13.50
C SER A 97 -3.25 -4.63 13.30
N LEU A 98 -2.65 -5.45 14.18
CA LEU A 98 -1.27 -5.96 14.04
C LEU A 98 -1.19 -7.02 12.92
N ILE A 99 -2.19 -7.89 12.82
CA ILE A 99 -2.26 -8.94 11.79
C ILE A 99 -2.39 -8.33 10.38
N LEU A 100 -3.12 -7.22 10.23
CA LEU A 100 -3.22 -6.47 8.97
C LEU A 100 -2.00 -5.60 8.65
N GLY A 101 -1.02 -5.55 9.58
CA GLY A 101 0.28 -4.93 9.40
C GLY A 101 0.34 -3.42 9.64
N GLY A 102 -0.70 -2.82 10.22
CA GLY A 102 -0.79 -1.38 10.45
C GLY A 102 -1.13 -0.56 9.20
N ALA A 103 -0.94 0.76 9.28
CA ALA A 103 -1.20 1.69 8.18
C ALA A 103 -0.14 2.79 8.14
N SER A 104 0.26 3.23 6.94
CA SER A 104 1.18 4.36 6.74
C SER A 104 0.53 5.71 7.04
N LYS A 105 -0.81 5.76 7.11
CA LYS A 105 -1.58 6.94 7.53
C LYS A 105 -2.75 6.51 8.41
N MET A 106 -2.99 7.26 9.49
CA MET A 106 -4.11 7.04 10.41
C MET A 106 -4.72 8.38 10.81
N GLU A 107 -6.05 8.45 10.86
CA GLU A 107 -6.78 9.63 11.34
C GLU A 107 -7.60 9.24 12.57
N ILE A 108 -7.48 10.02 13.64
CA ILE A 108 -8.08 9.72 14.95
C ILE A 108 -8.96 10.92 15.32
N PRO A 109 -10.28 10.82 15.11
CA PRO A 109 -11.21 11.85 15.52
C PRO A 109 -11.40 11.82 17.03
N LEU A 110 -11.20 12.96 17.68
CA LEU A 110 -11.61 13.24 19.05
C LEU A 110 -12.74 14.29 19.01
N LYS A 111 -13.42 14.52 20.14
CA LYS A 111 -14.63 15.37 20.20
C LYS A 111 -14.45 16.75 19.54
N ASP A 112 -13.29 17.40 19.76
CA ASP A 112 -13.05 18.77 19.32
C ASP A 112 -11.88 18.91 18.32
N LYS A 113 -11.22 17.79 17.96
CA LYS A 113 -9.99 17.81 17.14
C LYS A 113 -9.76 16.49 16.42
N VAL A 114 -9.02 16.57 15.31
CA VAL A 114 -8.57 15.39 14.56
C VAL A 114 -7.05 15.34 14.59
N TYR A 115 -6.51 14.23 15.07
CA TYR A 115 -5.09 13.92 14.94
C TYR A 115 -4.84 13.06 13.71
N LYS A 116 -3.79 13.36 12.96
CA LYS A 116 -3.35 12.55 11.82
C LYS A 116 -1.93 12.09 12.04
N LEU A 117 -1.69 10.79 11.87
CA LEU A 117 -0.36 10.21 11.77
C LEU A 117 -0.06 10.00 10.29
N ILE A 118 1.08 10.53 9.83
CA ILE A 118 1.55 10.37 8.45
C ILE A 118 2.95 9.77 8.47
N GLY A 119 3.10 8.64 7.79
CA GLY A 119 4.35 7.94 7.53
C GLY A 119 4.48 7.67 6.03
N GLY A 120 4.98 6.50 5.66
CA GLY A 120 5.38 6.19 4.28
C GLY A 120 6.89 6.32 4.09
N PHE A 121 7.32 6.87 2.96
CA PHE A 121 8.75 6.95 2.58
C PHE A 121 9.37 8.30 2.95
N LYS A 122 8.90 8.86 4.06
CA LYS A 122 9.29 10.14 4.66
C LYS A 122 9.32 10.01 6.18
N ASP A 123 9.93 11.01 6.83
CA ASP A 123 9.95 11.10 8.29
C ASP A 123 8.52 11.10 8.85
N PRO A 124 8.22 10.22 9.83
CA PRO A 124 6.87 10.10 10.36
C PRO A 124 6.51 11.29 11.23
N VAL A 125 5.29 11.77 11.11
CA VAL A 125 4.81 12.97 11.80
C VAL A 125 3.43 12.79 12.40
N LEU A 126 3.20 13.51 13.50
CA LEU A 126 1.88 13.74 14.08
C LEU A 126 1.41 15.15 13.74
N LEU A 127 0.19 15.25 13.23
CA LEU A 127 -0.49 16.50 12.94
C LEU A 127 -1.72 16.66 13.82
N GLU A 128 -1.99 17.90 14.21
CA GLU A 128 -3.27 18.34 14.74
C GLU A 128 -3.96 19.21 13.68
N GLY A 129 -5.04 18.70 13.08
CA GLY A 129 -5.57 19.23 11.83
C GLY A 129 -4.54 19.07 10.70
N ASP A 130 -4.04 20.19 10.17
CA ASP A 130 -3.02 20.23 9.10
C ASP A 130 -1.67 20.79 9.60
N LYS A 131 -1.54 21.07 10.90
CA LYS A 131 -0.30 21.55 11.50
C LYS A 131 0.53 20.38 12.02
N ILE A 132 1.79 20.29 11.60
CA ILE A 132 2.75 19.36 12.22
C ILE A 132 3.00 19.81 13.66
N VAL A 133 2.69 18.93 14.61
CA VAL A 133 2.90 19.19 16.04
C VAL A 133 4.09 18.44 16.59
N ARG A 134 4.50 17.34 15.94
CA ARG A 134 5.60 16.50 16.41
C ARG A 134 6.18 15.61 15.29
N LEU A 135 7.51 15.49 15.27
CA LEU A 135 8.23 14.44 14.53
C LEU A 135 8.29 13.17 15.38
N LEU A 136 8.12 12.02 14.76
CA LEU A 136 8.09 10.72 15.43
C LEU A 136 9.35 9.92 15.11
N THR A 137 9.70 8.96 15.98
CA THR A 137 10.83 8.05 15.74
C THR A 137 10.40 6.59 15.71
N GLU A 138 11.22 5.74 15.09
CA GLU A 138 10.99 4.30 15.10
C GLU A 138 10.97 3.75 16.54
N GLY A 139 10.02 2.86 16.81
CA GLY A 139 9.84 2.22 18.11
C GLY A 139 9.08 3.06 19.12
N GLU A 140 8.81 4.33 18.82
CA GLU A 140 8.06 5.22 19.68
C GLU A 140 6.63 4.70 19.93
N GLU A 141 6.15 4.90 21.16
CA GLU A 141 4.77 4.61 21.56
C GLU A 141 4.06 5.92 21.91
N LEU A 142 2.89 6.10 21.32
CA LEU A 142 2.06 7.30 21.43
C LEU A 142 0.72 6.92 22.08
N VAL A 143 0.16 7.84 22.84
CA VAL A 143 -1.21 7.75 23.32
C VAL A 143 -1.97 8.97 22.81
N ILE A 144 -2.99 8.73 21.97
CA ILE A 144 -3.85 9.78 21.42
C ILE A 144 -5.27 9.51 21.91
N GLY A 145 -5.73 10.34 22.85
CA GLY A 145 -6.95 10.07 23.60
C GLY A 145 -6.84 8.75 24.36
N GLU A 146 -7.56 7.75 23.88
CA GLU A 146 -7.62 6.41 24.45
C GLU A 146 -6.81 5.36 23.65
N THR A 147 -6.36 5.72 22.45
CA THR A 147 -5.68 4.80 21.54
C THR A 147 -4.18 4.80 21.80
N LYS A 148 -3.62 3.63 22.12
CA LYS A 148 -2.17 3.43 22.19
C LYS A 148 -1.67 2.98 20.82
N ILE A 149 -0.61 3.61 20.32
CA ILE A 149 -0.12 3.42 18.95
C ILE A 149 1.38 3.23 19.01
N LYS A 150 1.91 2.33 18.18
CA LYS A 150 3.35 2.12 18.03
C LYS A 150 3.80 2.48 16.62
N VAL A 151 4.93 3.18 16.55
CA VAL A 151 5.59 3.57 15.31
C VAL A 151 6.55 2.46 14.91
N PHE A 152 6.33 1.91 13.72
CA PHE A 152 7.20 0.89 13.14
C PHE A 152 7.84 1.44 11.87
N SER A 153 8.96 0.84 11.50
CA SER A 153 9.54 1.04 10.20
C SER A 153 10.13 -0.26 9.66
N ARG A 154 10.38 -0.29 8.37
CA ARG A 154 11.06 -1.40 7.69
C ARG A 154 11.83 -0.84 6.49
N SER A 155 12.67 -1.66 5.86
CA SER A 155 13.37 -1.21 4.66
C SER A 155 12.40 -0.96 3.50
N CYS A 156 12.83 -0.20 2.49
CA CYS A 156 12.00 0.09 1.32
C CYS A 156 11.65 -1.21 0.57
N TYR A 157 12.63 -2.10 0.43
CA TYR A 157 12.45 -3.42 -0.16
C TYR A 157 11.46 -4.29 0.64
N GLU A 158 11.58 -4.35 1.97
CA GLU A 158 10.65 -5.11 2.80
C GLU A 158 9.21 -4.58 2.70
N ALA A 159 9.03 -3.27 2.56
CA ALA A 159 7.73 -2.64 2.39
C ALA A 159 7.09 -2.95 1.03
N LEU A 160 7.88 -2.99 -0.03
CA LEU A 160 7.36 -2.99 -1.40
C LEU A 160 7.49 -4.31 -2.14
N SER A 161 8.37 -5.20 -1.71
CA SER A 161 8.60 -6.46 -2.41
C SER A 161 7.32 -7.28 -2.57
N SER A 162 6.48 -7.37 -1.53
CA SER A 162 5.21 -8.09 -1.60
C SER A 162 4.20 -7.40 -2.54
N PRO A 163 3.86 -6.10 -2.36
CA PRO A 163 2.99 -5.39 -3.31
C PRO A 163 3.45 -5.47 -4.77
N LEU A 164 4.75 -5.28 -5.04
CA LEU A 164 5.29 -5.33 -6.39
C LEU A 164 5.20 -6.74 -6.97
N LYS A 165 5.46 -7.79 -6.17
CA LYS A 165 5.30 -9.19 -6.61
C LYS A 165 3.85 -9.53 -6.93
N SER A 166 2.87 -9.01 -6.17
CA SER A 166 1.45 -9.17 -6.51
C SER A 166 1.12 -8.55 -7.88
N LEU A 167 1.65 -7.35 -8.15
CA LEU A 167 1.45 -6.69 -9.46
C LEU A 167 2.18 -7.43 -10.60
N VAL A 168 3.36 -8.01 -10.34
CA VAL A 168 4.07 -8.86 -11.31
C VAL A 168 3.22 -10.09 -11.67
N LEU A 169 2.67 -10.77 -10.66
CA LEU A 169 1.79 -11.91 -10.89
C LEU A 169 0.54 -11.51 -11.71
N ALA A 170 -0.11 -10.41 -11.33
CA ALA A 170 -1.27 -9.91 -12.07
C ALA A 170 -0.92 -9.58 -13.53
N SER A 171 0.25 -8.99 -13.77
CA SER A 171 0.76 -8.69 -15.12
C SER A 171 0.97 -9.96 -15.95
N LEU A 172 1.60 -10.99 -15.37
CA LEU A 172 1.77 -12.29 -16.03
C LEU A 172 0.42 -12.96 -16.38
N LEU A 173 -0.55 -12.85 -15.47
CA LEU A 173 -1.91 -13.34 -15.73
C LEU A 173 -2.62 -12.52 -16.81
N GLY A 174 -2.44 -11.19 -16.82
CA GLY A 174 -2.95 -10.31 -17.87
C GLY A 174 -2.44 -10.69 -19.25
N ILE A 175 -1.12 -10.90 -19.39
CA ILE A 175 -0.50 -11.38 -20.64
C ILE A 175 -1.11 -12.73 -21.04
N ARG A 176 -1.17 -13.69 -20.12
CA ARG A 176 -1.65 -15.04 -20.41
C ARG A 176 -3.13 -15.08 -20.82
N LEU A 177 -3.96 -14.24 -20.21
CA LEU A 177 -5.40 -14.25 -20.39
C LEU A 177 -5.89 -13.21 -21.41
N GLY A 178 -5.00 -12.38 -21.95
CA GLY A 178 -5.34 -11.29 -22.86
C GLY A 178 -6.17 -10.19 -22.17
N GLY A 179 -5.88 -9.92 -20.89
CA GLY A 179 -6.57 -8.90 -20.10
C GLY A 179 -5.69 -7.68 -19.79
N SER A 180 -6.32 -6.58 -19.42
CA SER A 180 -5.65 -5.36 -18.97
C SER A 180 -5.51 -5.33 -17.45
N ILE A 181 -4.57 -4.53 -16.93
CA ILE A 181 -4.38 -4.36 -15.49
C ILE A 181 -5.07 -3.09 -15.02
N THR A 182 -5.92 -3.24 -14.01
CA THR A 182 -6.59 -2.15 -13.30
C THR A 182 -6.37 -2.30 -11.80
N LEU A 183 -6.49 -1.20 -11.08
CA LEU A 183 -6.46 -1.18 -9.62
C LEU A 183 -7.83 -0.77 -9.09
N THR A 184 -8.11 -1.08 -7.83
CA THR A 184 -9.29 -0.57 -7.13
C THR A 184 -9.03 -0.47 -5.63
N GLU A 185 -9.77 0.41 -4.97
CA GLU A 185 -9.81 0.51 -3.51
C GLU A 185 -11.15 0.01 -2.94
N ASP A 186 -12.04 -0.56 -3.79
CA ASP A 186 -13.35 -1.04 -3.35
C ASP A 186 -13.24 -2.34 -2.53
N LEU A 187 -13.24 -2.18 -1.20
CA LEU A 187 -13.23 -3.28 -0.25
C LEU A 187 -14.47 -4.20 -0.37
N ARG A 188 -15.61 -3.70 -0.84
CA ARG A 188 -16.83 -4.53 -1.01
C ARG A 188 -16.60 -5.55 -2.12
N LEU A 189 -15.95 -5.14 -3.21
CA LEU A 189 -15.59 -6.01 -4.30
C LEU A 189 -14.65 -7.14 -3.82
N TYR A 190 -13.70 -6.82 -2.91
CA TYR A 190 -12.87 -7.83 -2.27
C TYR A 190 -13.67 -8.84 -1.44
N LEU A 191 -14.60 -8.36 -0.61
CA LEU A 191 -15.42 -9.23 0.23
C LEU A 191 -16.36 -10.13 -0.59
N ILE A 192 -16.89 -9.63 -1.71
CA ILE A 192 -17.76 -10.40 -2.60
C ILE A 192 -16.94 -11.47 -3.34
N LEU A 193 -15.86 -11.09 -4.03
CA LEU A 193 -15.05 -12.01 -4.82
C LEU A 193 -14.26 -13.01 -3.95
N GLY A 194 -13.84 -12.59 -2.75
CA GLY A 194 -13.21 -13.48 -1.77
C GLY A 194 -14.15 -14.60 -1.32
N ARG A 195 -15.44 -14.31 -1.10
CA ARG A 195 -16.44 -15.35 -0.77
C ARG A 195 -16.69 -16.33 -1.91
N VAL A 196 -16.53 -15.89 -3.16
CA VAL A 196 -16.67 -16.76 -4.34
C VAL A 196 -15.46 -17.70 -4.47
N ARG A 197 -14.24 -17.26 -4.13
CA ARG A 197 -13.03 -18.09 -4.15
C ARG A 197 -12.95 -19.09 -3.00
N PHE A 198 -13.36 -18.70 -1.79
CA PHE A 198 -13.43 -19.57 -0.62
C PHE A 198 -14.86 -20.04 -0.45
N GLY A 199 -15.28 -20.99 -1.29
CA GLY A 199 -16.66 -21.41 -1.42
C GLY A 199 -17.38 -21.57 -0.09
N THR A 200 -18.31 -20.65 0.19
CA THR A 200 -19.51 -21.01 0.94
C THR A 200 -20.44 -21.74 -0.04
N HIS A 201 -20.07 -22.97 -0.41
CA HIS A 201 -21.10 -23.97 -0.68
C HIS A 201 -21.73 -24.26 0.68
N GLY A 202 -22.71 -23.44 1.06
CA GLY A 202 -23.59 -23.78 2.15
C GLY A 202 -24.35 -25.04 1.79
N ARG A 203 -24.00 -26.14 2.44
CA ARG A 203 -24.93 -27.07 3.07
C ARG A 203 -24.31 -27.60 4.35
#